data_AF-A0A3M1ITN0-F1
#
_entry.id   AF-A0A3M1ITN0-F1
#
_cell.length_a   1.000
_cell.length_b   1.000
_cell.length_c   1.000
_cell.angle_alpha   90.00
_cell.angle_beta   90.00
_cell.angle_gamma   90.00
#
_symmetry.space_group_name_H-M   'P 1'
#
loop_
_entity.id
_entity.type
_entity.pdbx_description
1 polymer ?
#
loop_
_entity_poly.entity_id
_entity_poly.type
_entity_poly.pdbx_seq_one_letter_code
_entity_poly.pdbx_strand_id
1 'polypeptide(L)'
;MRFFRIAPGLICLGASIALAAPVTHDKRQMIEAQWLAASGERCDAVCARQGAEPENMLVYSSDGGDIYLCRVRKPPANRFGTNYEDVCKVEDPYSERSTSLEQHYECLCVWRVPAGR
;
A
#
# COMPACT_ATOMS: atom_id res chain seq x y z
N MET A 1 -68.91 32.49 30.77
CA MET A 1 -67.82 33.33 30.21
C MET A 1 -67.06 32.50 29.19
N ARG A 2 -66.74 33.10 28.04
CA ARG A 2 -65.94 32.55 26.92
C ARG A 2 -64.54 32.12 27.45
N PHE A 3 -63.77 31.17 26.91
CA PHE A 3 -63.27 31.02 25.54
C PHE A 3 -62.43 29.71 25.40
N PHE A 4 -62.11 29.36 24.15
CA PHE A 4 -60.90 28.64 23.66
C PHE A 4 -60.94 27.08 23.67
N ARG A 5 -60.45 26.33 22.67
CA ARG A 5 -59.67 26.61 21.44
C ARG A 5 -59.45 25.31 20.61
N ILE A 6 -59.24 25.47 19.29
CA ILE A 6 -58.41 24.67 18.35
C ILE A 6 -59.01 23.36 17.74
N ALA A 7 -59.48 23.48 16.49
CA ALA A 7 -59.05 22.59 15.39
C ALA A 7 -57.66 23.10 14.90
N PRO A 8 -56.75 22.33 14.26
CA PRO A 8 -57.02 21.27 13.29
C PRO A 8 -56.03 20.08 13.22
N GLY A 9 -56.42 19.04 12.48
CA GLY A 9 -55.59 18.20 11.60
C GLY A 9 -54.17 17.84 12.05
N LEU A 10 -54.02 16.64 12.60
CA LEU A 10 -52.73 15.96 12.71
C LEU A 10 -52.14 15.80 11.31
N ILE A 11 -51.07 16.54 11.05
CA ILE A 11 -50.18 16.40 9.91
C ILE A 11 -49.55 15.01 10.02
N CYS A 12 -49.94 14.08 9.15
CA CYS A 12 -49.17 12.86 8.92
C CYS A 12 -47.86 13.28 8.22
N LEU A 13 -46.84 13.59 9.02
CA LEU A 13 -45.47 13.67 8.56
C LEU A 13 -45.10 12.28 8.05
N GLY A 14 -45.17 12.12 6.73
CA GLY A 14 -44.59 10.99 6.03
C GLY A 14 -43.10 10.99 6.32
N ALA A 15 -42.69 10.17 7.27
CA ALA A 15 -41.30 9.83 7.51
C ALA A 15 -40.79 9.14 6.24
N SER A 16 -40.22 9.93 5.33
CA SER A 16 -39.32 9.42 4.30
C SER A 16 -38.08 8.95 5.05
N ILE A 17 -38.11 7.70 5.53
CA ILE A 17 -36.90 7.02 5.94
C ILE A 17 -36.17 6.74 4.64
N ALA A 18 -35.37 7.72 4.19
CA ALA A 18 -34.31 7.44 3.26
C ALA A 18 -33.40 6.44 3.96
N LEU A 19 -33.61 5.14 3.69
CA LEU A 19 -32.57 4.16 3.81
C LEU A 19 -31.49 4.59 2.82
N ALA A 20 -30.60 5.47 3.27
CA ALA A 20 -29.25 5.47 2.77
C ALA A 20 -28.76 4.05 3.05
N ALA A 21 -28.79 3.20 2.03
CA ALA A 21 -28.00 1.99 2.03
C ALA A 21 -26.60 2.45 2.47
N PRO A 22 -26.02 1.92 3.57
CA PRO A 22 -24.63 2.20 3.85
C PRO A 22 -23.89 1.83 2.57
N VAL A 23 -23.13 2.77 2.02
CA VAL A 23 -22.20 2.49 0.92
C VAL A 23 -21.16 1.55 1.53
N THR A 24 -21.47 0.26 1.57
CA THR A 24 -20.61 -0.79 2.08
C THR A 24 -19.57 -1.10 1.01
N HIS A 25 -18.67 -0.16 0.74
CA HIS A 25 -17.44 -0.45 0.02
C HIS A 25 -16.29 0.44 0.51
N ASP A 26 -16.15 0.58 1.83
CA ASP A 26 -14.82 0.86 2.38
C ASP A 26 -14.07 -0.47 2.50
N LYS A 27 -13.55 -0.95 1.38
CA LYS A 27 -12.55 -2.04 1.32
C LYS A 27 -11.14 -1.45 1.16
N ARG A 28 -10.87 -0.26 1.71
CA ARG A 28 -9.49 0.16 1.91
C ARG A 28 -8.89 -0.69 3.01
N GLN A 29 -8.38 -1.86 2.64
CA GLN A 29 -7.46 -2.58 3.49
C GLN A 29 -6.28 -1.65 3.75
N MET A 30 -6.00 -1.40 5.02
CA MET A 30 -4.83 -0.62 5.40
C MET A 30 -3.58 -1.45 5.08
N ILE A 31 -2.65 -0.82 4.36
CA ILE A 31 -1.35 -1.39 4.01
C ILE A 31 -0.30 -0.58 4.74
N GLU A 32 0.56 -1.26 5.47
CA GLU A 32 1.79 -0.68 6.01
C GLU A 32 2.92 -1.00 5.05
N ALA A 33 3.78 -0.02 4.77
CA ALA A 33 4.92 -0.22 3.88
C ALA A 33 6.15 0.55 4.38
N GLN A 34 7.30 -0.09 4.35
CA GLN A 34 8.57 0.49 4.82
C GLN A 34 9.73 0.08 3.92
N TRP A 35 10.68 1.01 3.74
CA TRP A 35 11.96 0.73 3.10
C TRP A 35 12.97 0.22 4.14
N LEU A 36 13.49 -0.99 3.95
CA LEU A 36 14.47 -1.61 4.85
C LEU A 36 15.80 -1.81 4.15
N ALA A 37 16.89 -1.44 4.80
CA ALA A 37 18.23 -1.62 4.26
C ALA A 37 18.55 -3.11 4.06
N ALA A 38 19.23 -3.41 2.96
CA ALA A 38 19.69 -4.72 2.56
C ALA A 38 21.10 -4.62 1.95
N SER A 39 21.92 -5.66 2.14
CA SER A 39 23.24 -5.77 1.51
C SER A 39 23.46 -7.21 1.03
N GLY A 40 23.41 -7.42 -0.29
CA GLY A 40 23.61 -8.75 -0.88
C GLY A 40 22.54 -9.77 -0.48
N GLU A 41 21.29 -9.34 -0.30
CA GLU A 41 20.20 -10.19 0.18
C GLU A 41 18.90 -9.96 -0.59
N ARG A 42 18.24 -11.02 -1.04
CA ARG A 42 16.98 -10.93 -1.76
C ARG A 42 15.86 -10.34 -0.88
N CYS A 43 15.01 -9.51 -1.47
CA CYS A 43 14.05 -8.71 -0.71
C CYS A 43 12.97 -9.53 0.01
N ASP A 44 12.59 -10.70 -0.49
CA ASP A 44 11.73 -11.62 0.26
C ASP A 44 12.36 -12.06 1.58
N ALA A 45 13.64 -12.41 1.59
CA ALA A 45 14.34 -12.84 2.79
C ALA A 45 14.51 -11.70 3.81
N VAL A 46 14.75 -10.47 3.34
CA VAL A 46 14.85 -9.27 4.18
C VAL A 46 13.50 -8.95 4.82
N CYS A 47 12.43 -8.96 4.02
CA CYS A 47 11.10 -8.58 4.48
C CYS A 47 10.40 -9.67 5.30
N ALA A 48 10.62 -10.95 4.98
CA ALA A 48 10.11 -12.08 5.76
C ALA A 48 10.65 -12.07 7.21
N ARG A 49 11.89 -11.63 7.41
CA ARG A 49 12.47 -11.43 8.76
C ARG A 49 11.72 -10.39 9.60
N GLN A 50 11.00 -9.46 8.97
CA GLN A 50 10.13 -8.50 9.64
C GLN A 50 8.66 -8.94 9.66
N GLY A 51 8.37 -10.18 9.29
CA GLY A 51 6.99 -10.70 9.24
C GLY A 51 6.16 -10.16 8.08
N ALA A 52 6.79 -9.64 7.01
CA ALA A 52 6.09 -9.28 5.79
C ALA A 52 6.00 -10.51 4.87
N GLU A 53 4.81 -10.78 4.34
CA GLU A 53 4.60 -11.91 3.42
C GLU A 53 5.15 -11.58 2.00
N PRO A 54 5.99 -12.43 1.39
CA PRO A 54 6.58 -12.23 0.06
C PRO A 54 5.57 -11.85 -1.03
N GLU A 55 4.38 -12.46 -0.99
CA GLU A 55 3.30 -12.22 -1.96
C GLU A 55 2.82 -10.76 -2.01
N ASN A 56 2.99 -9.98 -0.94
CA ASN A 56 2.58 -8.58 -0.91
C ASN A 56 3.59 -7.64 -1.60
N MET A 57 4.78 -8.14 -1.92
CA MET A 57 5.89 -7.36 -2.47
C MET A 57 6.32 -7.83 -3.86
N LEU A 58 5.82 -8.99 -4.29
CA LEU A 58 6.10 -9.59 -5.58
C LEU A 58 5.61 -8.68 -6.70
N VAL A 59 6.51 -8.27 -7.57
CA VAL A 59 6.18 -7.50 -8.78
C VAL A 59 5.77 -8.45 -9.89
N TYR A 60 6.58 -9.47 -10.12
CA TYR A 60 6.40 -10.45 -11.18
C TYR A 60 7.26 -11.70 -10.89
N SER A 61 6.78 -12.86 -11.30
CA SER A 61 7.54 -14.12 -11.29
C SER A 61 7.91 -14.50 -12.72
N SER A 62 9.18 -14.78 -12.95
CA SER A 62 9.73 -15.22 -14.24
C SER A 62 10.36 -16.61 -14.12
N ASP A 63 10.78 -17.20 -15.25
CA ASP A 63 11.57 -18.44 -15.22
C ASP A 63 12.91 -18.28 -14.48
N GLY A 64 13.42 -17.06 -14.37
CA GLY A 64 14.60 -16.72 -13.56
C GLY A 64 14.30 -16.54 -12.07
N GLY A 65 13.03 -16.61 -11.66
CA GLY A 65 12.59 -16.41 -10.28
C GLY A 65 11.79 -15.12 -10.07
N ASP A 66 11.55 -14.84 -8.80
CA ASP A 66 10.70 -13.74 -8.33
C ASP A 66 11.45 -12.40 -8.32
N ILE A 67 10.73 -11.35 -8.69
CA ILE A 67 11.25 -9.99 -8.80
C ILE A 67 10.54 -9.09 -7.79
N TYR A 68 11.33 -8.32 -7.03
CA TYR A 68 10.84 -7.42 -5.99
C TYR A 68 11.26 -5.97 -6.26
N LEU A 69 10.58 -4.99 -5.64
CA LEU A 69 11.00 -3.58 -5.72
C LEU A 69 12.16 -3.28 -4.79
N CYS A 70 13.17 -2.58 -5.30
CA CYS A 70 14.28 -2.06 -4.51
C CYS A 70 14.52 -0.57 -4.78
N ARG A 71 15.14 0.10 -3.81
CA ARG A 71 15.55 1.51 -3.88
C ARG A 71 17.02 1.66 -3.53
N VAL A 72 17.75 2.45 -4.30
CA VAL A 72 19.15 2.81 -4.03
C VAL A 72 19.22 4.29 -3.75
N ARG A 73 19.82 4.68 -2.62
CA ARG A 73 20.01 6.07 -2.24
C ARG A 73 21.21 6.66 -2.98
N LYS A 74 20.96 7.32 -4.12
CA LYS A 74 21.97 8.04 -4.90
C LYS A 74 21.56 9.50 -5.08
N PRO A 75 22.30 10.49 -4.55
CA PRO A 75 22.03 11.90 -4.86
C PRO A 75 22.10 12.19 -6.38
N PRO A 76 21.28 13.10 -6.93
CA PRO A 76 20.32 13.97 -6.24
C PRO A 76 18.96 13.32 -5.95
N ALA A 77 18.69 12.12 -6.48
CA ALA A 77 17.39 11.49 -6.35
C ALA A 77 17.53 9.96 -6.27
N ASN A 78 16.79 9.37 -5.34
CA ASN A 78 16.75 7.91 -5.18
C ASN A 78 16.48 7.22 -6.53
N ARG A 79 17.17 6.11 -6.76
CA ARG A 79 16.93 5.24 -7.89
C ARG A 79 16.04 4.11 -7.44
N PHE A 80 15.03 3.80 -8.25
CA PHE A 80 14.14 2.67 -8.02
C PHE A 80 14.40 1.64 -9.09
N GLY A 81 14.26 0.38 -8.73
CA GLY A 81 14.54 -0.71 -9.63
C GLY A 81 14.00 -2.00 -9.12
N THR A 82 14.58 -3.07 -9.62
CA THR A 82 14.14 -4.43 -9.34
C THR A 82 15.27 -5.20 -8.67
N ASN A 83 14.95 -5.86 -7.57
CA ASN A 83 15.84 -6.83 -6.96
C ASN A 83 15.56 -8.19 -7.61
N TYR A 84 16.63 -8.76 -8.15
CA TYR A 84 16.69 -10.08 -8.72
C TYR A 84 17.89 -10.77 -8.08
N GLU A 85 17.69 -11.97 -7.52
CA GLU A 85 18.69 -12.64 -6.68
C GLU A 85 19.18 -11.72 -5.55
N ASP A 86 20.48 -11.45 -5.44
CA ASP A 86 21.12 -10.68 -4.36
C ASP A 86 21.52 -9.26 -4.76
N VAL A 87 21.06 -8.78 -5.92
CA VAL A 87 21.41 -7.44 -6.45
C VAL A 87 20.18 -6.60 -6.79
N CYS A 88 20.29 -5.29 -6.64
CA CYS A 88 19.30 -4.31 -7.07
C CYS A 88 19.74 -3.69 -8.41
N LYS A 89 18.97 -3.96 -9.46
CA LYS A 89 19.19 -3.39 -10.79
C LYS A 89 18.38 -2.10 -10.92
N VAL A 90 19.07 -0.98 -11.08
CA VAL A 90 18.46 0.34 -11.25
C VAL A 90 18.89 1.00 -12.55
N GLU A 91 18.00 1.76 -13.17
CA GLU A 91 18.40 2.71 -14.20
C GLU A 91 19.15 3.87 -13.55
N ASP A 92 20.33 4.18 -14.08
CA ASP A 92 21.17 5.27 -13.59
C ASP A 92 21.71 6.06 -14.79
N PRO A 93 21.10 7.21 -15.13
CA PRO A 93 21.50 8.00 -16.28
C PRO A 93 22.88 8.64 -16.12
N TYR A 94 23.45 8.58 -14.91
CA TYR A 94 24.80 9.06 -14.61
C TYR A 94 25.84 7.94 -14.67
N SER A 95 25.42 6.69 -14.91
CA SER A 95 26.32 5.55 -15.12
C SER A 95 26.64 5.36 -16.59
N GLU A 96 27.86 4.92 -16.92
CA GLU A 96 28.29 4.66 -18.30
C GLU A 96 27.41 3.65 -19.04
N ARG A 97 26.80 2.72 -18.30
CA ARG A 97 25.98 1.63 -18.84
C ARG A 97 24.49 1.94 -18.82
N SER A 98 24.07 3.13 -18.38
CA SER A 98 22.66 3.54 -18.11
C SER A 98 21.90 2.67 -17.09
N THR A 99 22.51 1.58 -16.64
CA THR A 99 22.01 0.64 -15.64
C THR A 99 23.13 0.33 -14.67
N SER A 100 22.81 0.37 -13.38
CA SER A 100 23.72 -0.01 -12.30
C SER A 100 23.24 -1.26 -11.58
N LEU A 101 24.18 -2.09 -11.15
CA LEU A 101 23.94 -3.25 -10.29
C LEU A 101 24.46 -2.93 -8.90
N GLU A 102 23.55 -2.82 -7.94
CA GLU A 102 23.85 -2.33 -6.61
C GLU A 102 23.70 -3.45 -5.59
N GLN A 103 24.73 -3.66 -4.77
CA GLN A 103 24.69 -4.62 -3.67
C GLN A 103 24.13 -4.02 -2.38
N HIS A 104 24.16 -2.69 -2.24
CA HIS A 104 23.61 -1.97 -1.09
C HIS A 104 22.36 -1.20 -1.53
N TYR A 105 21.21 -1.58 -0.98
CA TYR A 105 19.91 -1.03 -1.37
C TYR A 105 18.92 -1.11 -0.22
N GLU A 106 17.69 -0.69 -0.48
CA GLU A 106 16.56 -0.84 0.41
C GLU A 106 15.46 -1.64 -0.27
N CYS A 107 14.87 -2.60 0.43
CA CYS A 107 13.73 -3.39 -0.01
C CYS A 107 12.43 -2.72 0.44
N LEU A 108 11.41 -2.71 -0.41
CA LEU A 108 10.06 -2.29 -0.02
C LEU A 108 9.34 -3.46 0.65
N CYS A 109 9.19 -3.40 1.97
CA CYS A 109 8.42 -4.39 2.72
C CYS A 109 6.98 -3.91 2.91
N VAL A 110 6.00 -4.80 2.68
CA VAL A 110 4.56 -4.47 2.71
C VAL A 110 3.81 -5.46 3.60
N TRP A 111 3.08 -4.94 4.59
CA TRP A 111 2.24 -5.72 5.49
C TRP A 111 0.76 -5.39 5.27
N ARG A 112 -0.09 -6.41 5.29
CA ARG A 112 -1.54 -6.21 5.42
C ARG A 112 -1.85 -5.90 6.88
N VAL A 113 -2.48 -4.76 7.13
CA VAL A 113 -2.95 -4.43 8.47
C VAL A 113 -4.34 -5.04 8.65
N PRO A 114 -4.56 -5.92 9.64
CA PRO A 114 -5.89 -6.44 9.95
C PRO A 114 -6.83 -5.28 10.30
N ALA A 115 -8.09 -5.36 9.87
CA ALA A 115 -9.09 -4.34 10.22
C ALA A 115 -9.27 -4.28 11.74
N GLY A 116 -9.05 -3.09 12.34
CA GLY A 116 -9.29 -2.84 13.76
C GLY A 116 -8.05 -2.70 14.66
N ARG A 117 -6.87 -2.43 14.10
CA ARG A 117 -5.67 -2.04 14.84
C ARG A 117 -5.38 -0.54 14.69
#